data_AF-A0A0C6FWR3-F1
#
_entry.id   AF-A0A0C6FWR3-F1
#
_cell.length_a   1.000
_cell.length_b   1.000
_cell.length_c   1.000
_cell.angle_alpha   90.00
_cell.angle_beta   90.00
_cell.angle_gamma   90.00
#
_symmetry.space_group_name_H-M   'P 1'
#
loop_
_entity.id
_entity.type
_entity.pdbx_description
1 polymer ?
#
loop_
_entity_poly.entity_id
_entity_poly.type
_entity_poly.pdbx_seq_one_letter_code
_entity_poly.pdbx_strand_id
1 'polypeptide(L)'
;MRRQTSTTPYQPHSYVDELPNTAWANYGVWRDSLLRGDTDAHALAYGLDAHVFETDARGARIPVLRNPPTLFEDLAVGIYRTADYEARLAAIVAIFGSSAQRDVWFLIKDCVEERDMPAEFHDLQGRILCRVESGTHNAADLAWIEAAAARQVTDDDMLQLDVFGGDEADTKELSRRVVRARREHRCHWTGLPIAVGERHLVIREVCEGDFLVTRHSILAVWFAVYGDDIALSESLRPAEAPLATAA
;
A
#
# COMPACT_ATOMS: atom_id res chain seq x y z
N MET A 1 -15.04 -26.93 1.39
CA MET A 1 -16.00 -25.83 1.21
C MET A 1 -15.22 -24.53 1.31
N ARG A 2 -15.00 -23.81 0.20
CA ARG A 2 -14.42 -22.46 0.22
C ARG A 2 -15.42 -21.56 0.95
N ARG A 3 -15.06 -21.07 2.14
CA ARG A 3 -15.85 -20.03 2.81
C ARG A 3 -15.78 -18.80 1.93
N GLN A 4 -16.94 -18.32 1.47
CA GLN A 4 -17.08 -16.94 1.03
C GLN A 4 -16.57 -16.07 2.19
N THR A 5 -15.39 -15.50 2.03
CA THR A 5 -14.99 -14.33 2.78
C THR A 5 -16.09 -13.32 2.51
N SER A 6 -16.78 -12.88 3.55
CA SER A 6 -17.69 -11.75 3.43
C SER A 6 -16.84 -10.61 2.89
N THR A 7 -16.96 -10.33 1.60
CA THR A 7 -16.47 -9.11 1.00
C THR A 7 -17.19 -8.01 1.75
N THR A 8 -16.51 -7.46 2.75
CA THR A 8 -16.90 -6.15 3.28
C THR A 8 -17.00 -5.29 2.02
N PRO A 9 -18.17 -4.74 1.67
CA PRO A 9 -18.34 -4.10 0.38
C PRO A 9 -17.33 -2.96 0.30
N TYR A 10 -16.30 -3.20 -0.51
CA TYR A 10 -15.20 -2.30 -0.77
C TYR A 10 -15.82 -1.07 -1.43
N GLN A 11 -15.70 0.08 -0.78
CA GLN A 11 -15.84 1.33 -1.50
C GLN A 11 -14.55 1.51 -2.30
N PRO A 12 -14.61 1.79 -3.61
CA PRO A 12 -13.41 2.04 -4.39
C PRO A 12 -12.58 3.13 -3.72
N HIS A 13 -11.44 2.74 -3.15
CA HIS A 13 -10.48 3.67 -2.59
C HIS A 13 -9.79 4.37 -3.75
N SER A 14 -9.93 5.69 -3.82
CA SER A 14 -9.37 6.48 -4.91
C SER A 14 -7.95 6.91 -4.57
N TYR A 15 -7.08 7.15 -5.55
CA TYR A 15 -5.71 7.62 -5.31
C TYR A 15 -5.64 8.93 -4.51
N VAL A 16 -6.67 9.75 -4.63
CA VAL A 16 -6.76 10.99 -3.86
C VAL A 16 -6.93 10.71 -2.36
N ASP A 17 -7.53 9.57 -1.98
CA ASP A 17 -7.67 9.15 -0.58
C ASP A 17 -6.35 8.62 0.01
N GLU A 18 -5.38 8.27 -0.83
CA GLU A 18 -4.02 7.84 -0.44
C GLU A 18 -3.09 9.05 -0.17
N LEU A 19 -3.53 10.28 -0.47
CA LEU A 19 -2.73 11.47 -0.24
C LEU A 19 -2.40 11.66 1.25
N PRO A 20 -1.14 12.03 1.59
CA PRO A 20 -0.82 12.48 2.94
C PRO A 20 -1.74 13.61 3.39
N ASN A 21 -2.11 13.66 4.67
CA ASN A 21 -3.06 14.66 5.20
C ASN A 21 -2.73 16.11 4.83
N THR A 22 -1.44 16.44 4.79
CA THR A 22 -0.95 17.77 4.38
C THR A 22 -1.20 18.03 2.89
N ALA A 23 -0.92 17.03 2.03
CA ALA A 23 -1.21 17.09 0.61
C ALA A 23 -2.71 17.18 0.32
N TRP A 24 -3.52 16.39 1.02
CA TRP A 24 -4.98 16.44 0.93
C TRP A 24 -5.52 17.83 1.29
N ALA A 25 -5.02 18.43 2.38
CA ALA A 25 -5.41 19.77 2.80
C ALA A 25 -5.04 20.83 1.75
N ASN A 26 -3.81 20.80 1.22
CA ASN A 26 -3.35 21.73 0.18
C ASN A 26 -4.15 21.55 -1.11
N TYR A 27 -4.45 20.31 -1.49
CA TYR A 27 -5.32 20.02 -2.63
C TYR A 27 -6.71 20.63 -2.45
N GLY A 28 -7.28 20.53 -1.24
CA GLY A 28 -8.52 21.22 -0.90
C GLY A 28 -8.43 22.75 -1.05
N VAL A 29 -7.34 23.36 -0.58
CA VAL A 29 -7.11 24.81 -0.74
C VAL A 29 -6.99 25.21 -2.21
N TRP A 30 -6.25 24.45 -3.01
CA TRP A 30 -6.10 24.72 -4.44
C TRP A 30 -7.44 24.60 -5.20
N ARG A 31 -8.25 23.58 -4.84
CA ARG A 31 -9.61 23.41 -5.37
C ARG A 31 -10.53 24.59 -5.01
N ASP A 32 -10.44 25.08 -3.78
CA ASP A 32 -11.17 26.28 -3.35
C ASP A 32 -10.73 27.52 -4.14
N SER A 33 -9.44 27.65 -4.48
CA SER A 33 -8.93 28.74 -5.31
C SER A 33 -9.52 28.71 -6.73
N LEU A 34 -9.67 27.52 -7.33
CA LEU A 34 -10.35 27.37 -8.63
C LEU A 34 -11.80 27.87 -8.57
N LEU A 35 -12.54 27.53 -7.51
CA LEU A 35 -13.93 27.98 -7.31
C LEU A 35 -14.03 29.49 -7.12
N ARG A 36 -13.03 30.12 -6.52
CA ARG A 36 -12.94 31.58 -6.35
C ARG A 36 -12.47 32.32 -7.61
N GLY A 37 -12.10 31.60 -8.66
CA GLY A 37 -11.62 32.20 -9.91
C GLY A 37 -10.17 32.72 -9.83
N ASP A 38 -9.35 32.12 -8.97
CA ASP A 38 -7.92 32.47 -8.87
C ASP A 38 -7.22 32.23 -10.23
N THR A 39 -6.60 33.29 -10.78
CA THR A 39 -6.04 33.24 -12.12
C THR A 39 -4.86 32.28 -12.23
N ASP A 40 -4.04 32.18 -11.19
CA ASP A 40 -2.85 31.32 -11.19
C ASP A 40 -3.26 29.84 -11.09
N ALA A 41 -4.26 29.52 -10.26
CA ALA A 41 -4.81 28.17 -10.17
C ALA A 41 -5.43 27.70 -11.51
N HIS A 42 -6.17 28.59 -12.19
CA HIS A 42 -6.74 28.31 -13.51
C HIS A 42 -5.66 28.17 -14.58
N ALA A 43 -4.64 29.04 -14.57
CA ALA A 43 -3.53 28.99 -15.51
C ALA A 43 -2.71 27.70 -15.35
N LEU A 44 -2.47 27.26 -14.12
CA LEU A 44 -1.80 26.00 -13.82
C LEU A 44 -2.63 24.81 -14.33
N ALA A 45 -3.93 24.77 -14.01
CA ALA A 45 -4.83 23.73 -14.51
C ALA A 45 -4.84 23.65 -16.04
N TYR A 46 -4.88 24.81 -16.71
CA TYR A 46 -4.81 24.88 -18.17
C TYR A 46 -3.47 24.39 -18.71
N GLY A 47 -2.35 24.79 -18.10
CA GLY A 47 -1.01 24.34 -18.47
C GLY A 47 -0.80 22.83 -18.32
N LEU A 48 -1.53 22.20 -17.39
CA LEU A 48 -1.55 20.75 -17.18
C LEU A 48 -2.57 20.03 -18.07
N ASP A 49 -3.33 20.73 -18.92
CA ASP A 49 -4.47 20.18 -19.68
C ASP A 49 -5.51 19.46 -18.77
N ALA A 50 -5.65 19.92 -17.52
CA ALA A 50 -6.54 19.32 -16.55
C ALA A 50 -7.97 19.88 -16.68
N HIS A 51 -8.95 18.99 -16.81
CA HIS A 51 -10.35 19.38 -16.83
C HIS A 51 -10.86 19.58 -15.40
N VAL A 52 -10.89 20.82 -14.93
CA VAL A 52 -11.23 21.08 -13.52
C VAL A 52 -12.72 21.27 -13.23
N PHE A 53 -13.50 21.54 -14.28
CA PHE A 53 -14.95 21.76 -14.19
C PHE A 53 -15.72 20.65 -14.91
N GLU A 54 -16.89 20.31 -14.39
CA GLU A 54 -17.83 19.41 -15.04
C GLU A 54 -18.28 19.96 -16.40
N THR A 55 -18.67 19.05 -17.29
CA THR A 55 -19.27 19.40 -18.58
C THR A 55 -20.74 18.99 -18.60
N ASP A 56 -21.58 19.81 -19.23
CA ASP A 56 -22.96 19.44 -19.49
C ASP A 56 -23.06 18.37 -20.59
N ALA A 57 -24.27 17.85 -20.85
CA ALA A 57 -24.53 16.85 -21.88
C ALA A 57 -24.18 17.31 -23.31
N ARG A 58 -23.87 18.59 -23.52
CA ARG A 58 -23.48 19.20 -24.79
C ARG A 58 -21.97 19.46 -24.85
N GLY A 59 -21.22 19.12 -23.80
CA GLY A 59 -19.78 19.35 -23.68
C GLY A 59 -19.38 20.76 -23.22
N ALA A 60 -20.34 21.60 -22.82
CA ALA A 60 -20.04 22.94 -22.31
C ALA A 60 -19.62 22.85 -20.83
N ARG A 61 -18.53 23.56 -20.46
CA ARG A 61 -18.07 23.61 -19.07
C ARG A 61 -19.10 24.35 -18.21
N ILE A 62 -19.51 23.75 -17.11
CA ILE A 62 -20.36 24.36 -16.09
C ILE A 62 -19.51 24.74 -14.86
N PRO A 63 -19.85 25.79 -14.10
CA PRO A 63 -19.06 26.25 -12.95
C PRO A 63 -19.26 25.35 -11.72
N VAL A 64 -19.19 24.03 -11.93
CA VAL A 64 -19.21 22.98 -10.91
C VAL A 64 -17.88 22.28 -11.01
N LEU A 65 -17.10 22.34 -9.93
CA LEU A 65 -15.81 21.67 -9.89
C LEU A 65 -16.03 20.16 -9.99
N ARG A 66 -15.17 19.47 -10.75
CA ARG A 66 -15.20 18.01 -10.78
C ARG A 66 -15.03 17.43 -9.38
N ASN A 67 -15.57 16.23 -9.20
CA ASN A 67 -15.37 15.51 -7.95
C ASN A 67 -13.85 15.35 -7.66
N PRO A 68 -13.44 15.26 -6.38
CA PRO A 68 -12.02 15.21 -6.02
C PRO A 68 -11.22 14.06 -6.68
N PRO A 69 -11.75 12.83 -6.77
CA PRO A 69 -11.04 11.71 -7.41
C PRO A 69 -10.77 11.93 -8.90
N THR A 70 -11.79 12.27 -9.68
CA THR A 70 -11.65 12.45 -11.13
C THR A 70 -10.78 13.66 -11.46
N LEU A 71 -10.87 14.73 -10.66
CA LEU A 71 -9.98 15.87 -10.78
C LEU A 71 -8.52 15.48 -10.51
N PHE A 72 -8.28 14.63 -9.51
CA PHE A 72 -6.93 14.16 -9.20
C PHE A 72 -6.36 13.33 -10.36
N GLU A 73 -7.15 12.44 -10.95
CA GLU A 73 -6.73 11.63 -12.10
C GLU A 73 -6.34 12.50 -13.32
N ASP A 74 -7.15 13.52 -13.64
CA ASP A 74 -6.84 14.45 -14.74
C ASP A 74 -5.53 15.22 -14.46
N LEU A 75 -5.35 15.69 -13.22
CA LEU A 75 -4.12 16.37 -12.80
C LEU A 75 -2.91 15.43 -12.84
N ALA A 76 -3.08 14.18 -12.41
CA ALA A 76 -2.02 13.18 -12.43
C ALA A 76 -1.52 12.94 -13.86
N VAL A 77 -2.44 12.79 -14.83
CA VAL A 77 -2.10 12.66 -16.24
C VAL A 77 -1.33 13.88 -16.75
N GLY A 78 -1.82 15.09 -16.45
CA GLY A 78 -1.17 16.35 -16.86
C GLY A 78 0.25 16.51 -16.29
N ILE A 79 0.41 16.26 -14.99
CA ILE A 79 1.68 16.34 -14.28
C ILE A 79 2.66 15.28 -14.81
N TYR A 80 2.21 14.04 -14.98
CA TYR A 80 3.04 12.95 -15.48
C TYR A 80 3.58 13.21 -16.89
N ARG A 81 2.75 13.77 -17.78
CA ARG A 81 3.14 14.13 -19.16
C ARG A 81 4.06 15.34 -19.24
N THR A 82 4.18 16.14 -18.19
CA THR A 82 5.06 17.32 -18.16
C THR A 82 6.52 16.86 -18.21
N ALA A 83 7.18 17.04 -19.36
CA ALA A 83 8.54 16.56 -19.59
C ALA A 83 9.60 17.28 -18.74
N ASP A 84 9.39 18.57 -18.49
CA ASP A 84 10.30 19.39 -17.69
C ASP A 84 10.18 19.04 -16.19
N TYR A 85 11.31 18.65 -15.59
CA TYR A 85 11.34 18.19 -14.20
C TYR A 85 11.01 19.30 -13.21
N GLU A 86 11.53 20.52 -13.43
CA GLU A 86 11.29 21.65 -12.53
C GLU A 86 9.83 22.09 -12.57
N ALA A 87 9.23 22.18 -13.76
CA ALA A 87 7.82 22.51 -13.96
C ALA A 87 6.91 21.45 -13.32
N ARG A 88 7.25 20.17 -13.47
CA ARG A 88 6.52 19.07 -12.83
C ARG A 88 6.55 19.19 -11.31
N LEU A 89 7.75 19.38 -10.75
CA LEU A 89 7.91 19.57 -9.31
C LEU A 89 7.14 20.81 -8.82
N ALA A 90 7.21 21.92 -9.55
CA ALA A 90 6.50 23.16 -9.23
C ALA A 90 4.98 22.97 -9.24
N ALA A 91 4.44 22.22 -10.21
CA ALA A 91 3.02 21.89 -10.26
C ALA A 91 2.58 21.07 -9.04
N ILE A 92 3.35 20.04 -8.67
CA ILE A 92 3.07 19.23 -7.47
C ILE A 92 3.07 20.11 -6.22
N VAL A 93 4.07 20.98 -6.06
CA VAL A 93 4.15 21.87 -4.90
C VAL A 93 3.01 22.89 -4.87
N ALA A 94 2.62 23.44 -6.02
CA ALA A 94 1.54 24.42 -6.09
C ALA A 94 0.18 23.82 -5.73
N ILE A 95 -0.06 22.55 -6.05
CA ILE A 95 -1.35 21.88 -5.84
C ILE A 95 -1.39 21.15 -4.48
N PHE A 96 -0.31 20.45 -4.13
CA PHE A 96 -0.27 19.52 -2.99
C PHE A 96 0.70 19.98 -1.88
N GLY A 97 1.44 21.06 -2.10
CA GLY A 97 2.44 21.57 -1.16
C GLY A 97 3.77 20.82 -1.20
N SER A 98 4.79 21.41 -0.58
CA SER A 98 6.17 20.90 -0.64
C SER A 98 6.46 19.73 0.29
N SER A 99 5.77 19.64 1.44
CA SER A 99 6.11 18.67 2.49
C SER A 99 5.90 17.20 2.10
N ALA A 100 5.03 16.94 1.11
CA ALA A 100 4.66 15.60 0.66
C ALA A 100 4.97 15.37 -0.84
N GLN A 101 5.79 16.23 -1.44
CA GLN A 101 6.03 16.26 -2.89
C GLN A 101 6.44 14.89 -3.47
N ARG A 102 7.33 14.17 -2.76
CA ARG A 102 7.82 12.86 -3.20
C ARG A 102 6.72 11.80 -3.16
N ASP A 103 5.94 11.76 -2.09
CA ASP A 103 4.85 10.79 -1.93
C ASP A 103 3.75 11.02 -2.97
N VAL A 104 3.41 12.29 -3.23
CA VAL A 104 2.45 12.68 -4.27
C VAL A 104 2.93 12.29 -5.66
N TRP A 105 4.22 12.46 -5.96
CA TRP A 105 4.78 12.02 -7.24
C TRP A 105 4.61 10.51 -7.45
N PHE A 106 4.86 9.70 -6.43
CA PHE A 106 4.65 8.25 -6.53
C PHE A 106 3.18 7.91 -6.74
N LEU A 107 2.25 8.56 -6.03
CA LEU A 107 0.81 8.35 -6.26
C LEU A 107 0.35 8.77 -7.66
N ILE A 108 0.89 9.88 -8.21
CA ILE A 108 0.62 10.31 -9.59
C ILE A 108 1.13 9.27 -10.59
N LYS A 109 2.37 8.79 -10.38
CA LYS A 109 2.97 7.75 -11.22
C LYS A 109 2.11 6.50 -11.22
N ASP A 110 1.76 6.00 -10.03
CA ASP A 110 0.90 4.83 -9.87
C ASP A 110 -0.45 5.05 -10.56
N CYS A 111 -1.11 6.19 -10.32
CA CYS A 111 -2.40 6.51 -10.94
C CYS A 111 -2.41 6.47 -12.47
N VAL A 112 -1.29 6.83 -13.11
CA VAL A 112 -1.18 6.83 -14.56
C VAL A 112 -0.75 5.46 -15.11
N GLU A 113 0.20 4.80 -14.44
CA GLU A 113 0.78 3.52 -14.87
C GLU A 113 -0.10 2.31 -14.50
N GLU A 114 -0.94 2.39 -13.47
CA GLU A 114 -1.84 1.30 -13.04
C GLU A 114 -2.90 0.97 -14.09
N ARG A 115 -3.23 1.90 -15.00
CA ARG A 115 -4.16 1.62 -16.11
C ARG A 115 -3.73 0.44 -16.98
N ASP A 116 -2.44 0.11 -16.98
CA ASP A 116 -1.87 -1.01 -17.71
C ASP A 116 -1.70 -2.29 -16.85
N MET A 117 -2.07 -2.24 -15.56
CA MET A 117 -2.02 -3.40 -14.65
C MET A 117 -3.21 -4.35 -14.86
N PRO A 118 -3.07 -5.65 -14.55
CA PRO A 118 -4.18 -6.60 -14.55
C PRO A 118 -5.31 -6.17 -13.62
N ALA A 119 -6.57 -6.46 -14.00
CA ALA A 119 -7.76 -6.00 -13.29
C ALA A 119 -7.83 -6.49 -11.83
N GLU A 120 -7.22 -7.64 -11.51
CA GLU A 120 -7.11 -8.12 -10.13
C GLU A 120 -6.29 -7.20 -9.20
N PHE A 121 -5.49 -6.27 -9.73
CA PHE A 121 -4.69 -5.33 -8.95
C PHE A 121 -5.29 -3.93 -8.84
N HIS A 122 -6.46 -3.67 -9.44
CA HIS A 122 -7.09 -2.33 -9.49
C HIS A 122 -7.75 -1.89 -8.19
N ASP A 123 -7.82 -2.77 -7.18
CA ASP A 123 -8.24 -2.40 -5.84
C ASP A 123 -7.04 -2.02 -4.95
N LEU A 124 -7.30 -1.34 -3.83
CA LEU A 124 -6.25 -0.86 -2.92
C LEU A 124 -5.36 -1.99 -2.42
N GLN A 125 -5.92 -3.17 -2.15
CA GLN A 125 -5.13 -4.30 -1.67
C GLN A 125 -4.15 -4.75 -2.76
N GLY A 126 -4.64 -4.92 -3.99
CA GLY A 126 -3.84 -5.26 -5.15
C GLY A 126 -2.72 -4.24 -5.42
N ARG A 127 -3.04 -2.94 -5.37
CA ARG A 127 -2.04 -1.86 -5.48
C ARG A 127 -0.95 -1.95 -4.43
N ILE A 128 -1.35 -2.10 -3.16
CA ILE A 128 -0.42 -2.22 -2.04
C ILE A 128 0.48 -3.45 -2.22
N LEU A 129 -0.08 -4.60 -2.61
CA LEU A 129 0.69 -5.82 -2.86
C LEU A 129 1.70 -5.62 -3.99
N CYS A 130 1.33 -4.96 -5.09
CA CYS A 130 2.27 -4.63 -6.17
C CYS A 130 3.37 -3.67 -5.73
N ARG A 131 3.05 -2.67 -4.89
CA ARG A 131 4.06 -1.78 -4.28
C ARG A 131 5.02 -2.53 -3.35
N VAL A 132 4.53 -3.53 -2.61
CA VAL A 132 5.37 -4.40 -1.79
C VAL A 132 6.30 -5.23 -2.68
N GLU A 133 5.74 -5.90 -3.70
CA GLU A 133 6.49 -6.73 -4.65
C GLU A 133 7.60 -5.95 -5.38
N SER A 134 7.30 -4.73 -5.81
CA SER A 134 8.25 -3.84 -6.49
C SER A 134 9.22 -3.11 -5.55
N GLY A 135 9.08 -3.27 -4.23
CA GLY A 135 9.88 -2.57 -3.22
C GLY A 135 9.63 -1.05 -3.15
N THR A 136 8.51 -0.57 -3.67
CA THR A 136 8.11 0.85 -3.69
C THR A 136 7.11 1.22 -2.59
N HIS A 137 6.70 0.26 -1.76
CA HIS A 137 5.80 0.49 -0.63
C HIS A 137 6.31 1.55 0.34
N ASN A 138 5.38 2.27 0.96
CA ASN A 138 5.66 3.30 1.95
C ASN A 138 5.11 2.95 3.34
N ALA A 139 5.27 3.86 4.30
CA ALA A 139 4.80 3.64 5.67
C ALA A 139 3.26 3.57 5.79
N ALA A 140 2.51 4.24 4.91
CA ALA A 140 1.06 4.18 4.88
C ALA A 140 0.56 2.83 4.36
N ASP A 141 1.24 2.26 3.36
CA ASP A 141 0.97 0.91 2.85
C ASP A 141 1.13 -0.12 3.98
N LEU A 142 2.26 -0.10 4.68
CA LEU A 142 2.51 -0.99 5.82
C LEU A 142 1.49 -0.80 6.94
N ALA A 143 1.17 0.44 7.30
CA ALA A 143 0.16 0.72 8.33
C ALA A 143 -1.24 0.20 7.91
N TRP A 144 -1.58 0.29 6.62
CA TRP A 144 -2.82 -0.26 6.10
C TRP A 144 -2.84 -1.79 6.20
N ILE A 145 -1.75 -2.46 5.80
CA ILE A 145 -1.62 -3.92 5.88
C ILE A 145 -1.68 -4.38 7.33
N GLU A 146 -0.98 -3.71 8.25
CA GLU A 146 -1.03 -4.04 9.69
C GLU A 146 -2.45 -3.92 10.24
N ALA A 147 -3.18 -2.87 9.87
CA ALA A 147 -4.58 -2.70 10.25
C ALA A 147 -5.48 -3.76 9.60
N ALA A 148 -5.22 -4.15 8.36
CA ALA A 148 -5.94 -5.21 7.66
C ALA A 148 -5.67 -6.58 8.33
N ALA A 149 -4.41 -6.92 8.59
CA ALA A 149 -3.98 -8.12 9.28
C ALA A 149 -4.62 -8.25 10.67
N ALA A 150 -4.67 -7.15 11.43
CA ALA A 150 -5.30 -7.13 12.75
C ALA A 150 -6.81 -7.41 12.71
N ARG A 151 -7.49 -7.00 11.63
CA ARG A 151 -8.95 -7.17 11.44
C ARG A 151 -9.33 -8.50 10.78
N GLN A 152 -8.55 -8.95 9.81
CA GLN A 152 -8.94 -10.04 8.90
C GLN A 152 -8.42 -11.39 9.36
N VAL A 153 -7.14 -11.47 9.74
CA VAL A 153 -6.53 -12.74 10.11
C VAL A 153 -7.28 -13.31 11.32
N THR A 154 -7.56 -14.60 11.31
CA THR A 154 -8.15 -15.33 12.44
C THR A 154 -7.16 -16.34 13.01
N ASP A 155 -7.48 -16.96 14.15
CA ASP A 155 -6.63 -18.02 14.70
C ASP A 155 -6.69 -19.27 13.80
N ASP A 156 -7.81 -19.50 13.13
CA ASP A 156 -7.96 -20.56 12.14
C ASP A 156 -7.02 -20.32 10.94
N ASP A 157 -6.95 -19.09 10.42
CA ASP A 157 -6.04 -18.75 9.31
C ASP A 157 -4.58 -19.02 9.69
N MET A 158 -4.18 -18.66 10.91
CA MET A 158 -2.85 -18.97 11.43
C MET A 158 -2.60 -20.48 11.54
N LEU A 159 -3.58 -21.25 12.01
CA LEU A 159 -3.43 -22.68 12.21
C LEU A 159 -3.47 -23.47 10.90
N GLN A 160 -4.16 -22.98 9.88
CA GLN A 160 -4.29 -23.61 8.56
C GLN A 160 -3.22 -23.15 7.56
N LEU A 161 -2.37 -22.21 7.94
CA LEU A 161 -1.28 -21.72 7.13
C LEU A 161 -0.41 -22.86 6.61
N ASP A 162 -0.20 -22.91 5.29
CA ASP A 162 0.77 -23.81 4.70
C ASP A 162 2.14 -23.16 4.76
N VAL A 163 3.03 -23.77 5.55
CA VAL A 163 4.32 -23.20 5.96
C VAL A 163 5.45 -23.85 5.17
N PHE A 164 5.18 -25.00 4.56
CA PHE A 164 6.16 -25.87 3.89
C PHE A 164 5.78 -26.11 2.42
N GLY A 165 5.07 -25.19 1.79
CA GLY A 165 4.54 -25.33 0.42
C GLY A 165 5.59 -25.43 -0.71
N GLY A 166 6.87 -25.66 -0.38
CA GLY A 166 8.01 -25.78 -1.30
C GLY A 166 8.94 -26.96 -0.95
N ASP A 167 10.03 -27.09 -1.70
CA ASP A 167 10.98 -28.23 -1.80
C ASP A 167 11.79 -28.57 -0.52
N GLU A 168 11.16 -28.47 0.66
CA GLU A 168 11.73 -28.77 1.96
C GLU A 168 11.55 -30.26 2.32
N ALA A 169 12.18 -31.14 1.53
CA ALA A 169 12.03 -32.59 1.65
C ALA A 169 12.38 -33.15 3.04
N ASP A 170 13.12 -32.39 3.86
CA ASP A 170 13.60 -32.79 5.19
C ASP A 170 13.04 -31.96 6.36
N THR A 171 12.09 -31.04 6.13
CA THR A 171 11.43 -30.30 7.23
C THR A 171 10.18 -31.05 7.71
N LYS A 172 10.10 -31.29 9.01
CA LYS A 172 8.94 -31.93 9.66
C LYS A 172 8.39 -31.08 10.79
N GLU A 173 7.13 -30.67 10.67
CA GLU A 173 6.42 -30.07 11.78
C GLU A 173 6.15 -31.09 12.90
N LEU A 174 6.44 -30.68 14.13
CA LEU A 174 6.10 -31.43 15.35
C LEU A 174 4.82 -30.91 16.00
N SER A 175 4.63 -29.59 16.00
CA SER A 175 3.44 -28.95 16.55
C SER A 175 3.33 -27.50 16.12
N ARG A 176 2.11 -27.03 15.87
CA ARG A 176 1.78 -25.61 15.76
C ARG A 176 0.78 -25.18 16.82
N ARG A 177 0.81 -23.90 17.21
CA ARG A 177 -0.20 -23.29 18.08
C ARG A 177 -0.21 -21.77 17.94
N VAL A 178 -1.38 -21.17 18.15
CA VAL A 178 -1.51 -19.72 18.29
C VAL A 178 -1.37 -19.34 19.76
N VAL A 179 -0.52 -18.35 20.03
CA VAL A 179 -0.31 -17.82 21.39
C VAL A 179 -0.18 -16.30 21.35
N ARG A 180 -0.36 -15.65 22.50
CA ARG A 180 -0.05 -14.23 22.67
C ARG A 180 1.38 -14.03 23.16
N ALA A 181 2.09 -13.10 22.55
CA ALA A 181 3.44 -12.72 22.91
C ALA A 181 3.47 -12.14 24.33
N ARG A 182 4.23 -12.78 25.22
CA ARG A 182 4.44 -12.31 26.61
C ARG A 182 5.62 -11.35 26.73
N ARG A 183 6.49 -11.36 25.72
CA ARG A 183 7.63 -10.46 25.50
C ARG A 183 7.74 -10.23 24.01
N GLU A 184 8.54 -9.25 23.61
CA GLU A 184 8.83 -9.04 22.19
C GLU A 184 9.47 -10.30 21.59
N HIS A 185 8.98 -10.69 20.42
CA HIS A 185 9.54 -11.76 19.60
C HIS A 185 9.88 -11.20 18.23
N ARG A 186 10.59 -11.98 17.40
CA ARG A 186 10.78 -11.64 15.99
C ARG A 186 10.03 -12.64 15.13
N CYS A 187 9.37 -12.15 14.10
CA CYS A 187 8.77 -12.99 13.08
C CYS A 187 9.87 -13.59 12.21
N HIS A 188 9.74 -14.88 11.90
CA HIS A 188 10.68 -15.61 11.05
C HIS A 188 10.69 -15.08 9.61
N TRP A 189 9.52 -14.92 8.99
CA TRP A 189 9.44 -14.46 7.59
C TRP A 189 9.66 -12.97 7.41
N THR A 190 9.01 -12.11 8.22
CA THR A 190 9.16 -10.66 8.02
C THR A 190 10.38 -10.08 8.72
N GLY A 191 11.00 -10.80 9.67
CA GLY A 191 12.10 -10.26 10.50
C GLY A 191 11.69 -9.13 11.46
N LEU A 192 10.45 -8.65 11.37
CA LEU A 192 9.87 -7.57 12.16
C LEU A 192 9.52 -8.03 13.58
N PRO A 193 9.48 -7.09 14.56
CA PRO A 193 9.10 -7.41 15.92
C PRO A 193 7.61 -7.79 16.01
N ILE A 194 7.33 -8.82 16.80
CA ILE A 194 5.98 -9.21 17.26
C ILE A 194 5.80 -8.56 18.63
N ALA A 195 4.84 -7.64 18.71
CA ALA A 195 4.64 -6.81 19.90
C ALA A 195 4.09 -7.62 21.08
N VAL A 196 4.34 -7.15 22.31
CA VAL A 196 3.75 -7.76 23.51
C VAL A 196 2.22 -7.71 23.43
N GLY A 197 1.56 -8.83 23.68
CA GLY A 197 0.11 -9.00 23.58
C GLY A 197 -0.39 -9.39 22.20
N GLU A 198 0.42 -9.25 21.15
CA GLU A 198 0.10 -9.68 19.79
C GLU A 198 -0.01 -11.21 19.73
N ARG A 199 -1.05 -11.69 19.07
CA ARG A 199 -1.19 -13.12 18.77
C ARG A 199 -0.25 -13.49 17.62
N HIS A 200 0.37 -14.65 17.69
CA HIS A 200 1.27 -15.14 16.65
C HIS A 200 1.22 -16.66 16.60
N LEU A 201 1.53 -17.20 15.42
CA LEU A 201 1.72 -18.62 15.22
C LEU A 201 3.11 -19.03 15.73
N VAL A 202 3.17 -20.09 16.52
CA VAL A 202 4.42 -20.73 16.91
C VAL A 202 4.43 -22.13 16.34
N ILE A 203 5.47 -22.43 15.58
CA ILE A 203 5.70 -23.75 14.99
C ILE A 203 6.93 -24.33 15.65
N ARG A 204 6.87 -25.61 15.97
CA ARG A 204 8.02 -26.42 16.36
C ARG A 204 8.24 -27.43 15.26
N GLU A 205 9.45 -27.48 14.75
CA GLU A 205 9.80 -28.29 13.60
C GLU A 205 11.18 -28.91 13.77
N VAL A 206 11.43 -29.92 12.95
CA VAL A 206 12.74 -30.52 12.75
C VAL A 206 13.15 -30.19 11.34
N CYS A 207 14.29 -29.54 11.16
CA CYS A 207 14.88 -29.24 9.85
C CYS A 207 16.31 -29.77 9.88
N GLU A 208 16.67 -30.65 8.94
CA GLU A 208 18.02 -31.26 8.84
C GLU A 208 18.51 -31.92 10.15
N GLY A 209 17.58 -32.39 11.00
CA GLY A 209 17.88 -33.02 12.29
C GLY A 209 17.90 -32.05 13.49
N ASP A 210 17.82 -30.74 13.25
CA ASP A 210 17.80 -29.73 14.30
C ASP A 210 16.37 -29.33 14.70
N PHE A 211 16.15 -29.18 16.01
CA PHE A 211 14.87 -28.73 16.55
C PHE A 211 14.78 -27.21 16.52
N LEU A 212 13.87 -26.68 15.68
CA LEU A 212 13.65 -25.26 15.49
C LEU A 212 12.30 -24.81 16.05
N VAL A 213 12.23 -23.53 16.40
CA VAL A 213 11.00 -22.86 16.83
C VAL A 213 10.84 -21.55 16.08
N THR A 214 10.05 -21.59 15.02
CA THR A 214 9.68 -20.44 14.20
C THR A 214 8.42 -19.76 14.72
N ARG A 215 8.31 -18.45 14.43
CA ARG A 215 7.22 -17.59 14.90
C ARG A 215 6.74 -16.73 13.75
N HIS A 216 5.43 -16.66 13.53
CA HIS A 216 4.86 -15.90 12.43
C HIS A 216 3.83 -14.90 12.98
N SER A 217 4.07 -13.61 12.71
CA SER A 217 3.20 -12.51 13.13
C SER A 217 1.86 -12.56 12.41
N ILE A 218 0.86 -11.80 12.90
CA ILE A 218 -0.39 -11.60 12.15
C ILE A 218 -0.13 -11.06 10.74
N LEU A 219 0.89 -10.19 10.60
CA LEU A 219 1.28 -9.57 9.34
C LEU A 219 1.81 -10.61 8.35
N ALA A 220 2.69 -11.50 8.80
CA ALA A 220 3.24 -12.56 7.97
C ALA A 220 2.16 -13.53 7.48
N VAL A 221 1.22 -13.91 8.37
CA VAL A 221 0.08 -14.75 7.99
C VAL A 221 -0.85 -14.03 7.01
N TRP A 222 -1.00 -12.72 7.13
CA TRP A 222 -1.82 -11.94 6.21
C TRP A 222 -1.30 -12.01 4.77
N PHE A 223 0.01 -11.87 4.55
CA PHE A 223 0.59 -12.00 3.21
C PHE A 223 0.34 -13.37 2.58
N ALA A 224 0.47 -14.44 3.36
CA ALA A 224 0.25 -15.79 2.84
C ALA A 224 -1.23 -16.11 2.56
N VAL A 225 -2.16 -15.62 3.38
CA VAL A 225 -3.59 -15.98 3.29
C VAL A 225 -4.39 -15.00 2.42
N TYR A 226 -4.08 -13.71 2.50
CA TYR A 226 -4.80 -12.63 1.83
C TYR A 226 -3.98 -11.96 0.74
N GLY A 227 -2.65 -11.93 0.88
CA GLY A 227 -1.74 -11.46 -0.16
C GLY A 227 -1.45 -12.52 -1.24
N ASP A 228 -1.85 -13.78 -1.01
CA ASP A 228 -1.60 -14.96 -1.87
C ASP A 228 -0.12 -15.20 -2.22
N ASP A 229 0.80 -14.57 -1.48
CA ASP A 229 2.23 -14.78 -1.64
C ASP A 229 2.97 -14.55 -0.33
N ILE A 230 3.50 -15.65 0.19
CA ILE A 230 4.33 -15.68 1.39
C ILE A 230 5.69 -14.99 1.19
N ALA A 231 6.24 -15.01 -0.03
CA ALA A 231 7.54 -14.42 -0.35
C ALA A 231 7.51 -12.90 -0.21
N LEU A 232 6.35 -12.27 -0.44
CA LEU A 232 6.15 -10.85 -0.16
C LEU A 232 6.41 -10.50 1.30
N SER A 233 6.10 -11.39 2.24
CA SER A 233 6.40 -11.15 3.65
C SER A 233 7.91 -11.11 3.92
N GLU A 234 8.72 -11.83 3.13
CA GLU A 234 10.18 -11.84 3.25
C GLU A 234 10.83 -10.58 2.71
N SER A 235 10.19 -9.90 1.74
CA SER A 235 10.64 -8.60 1.24
C SER A 235 10.70 -7.52 2.33
N LEU A 236 9.96 -7.72 3.43
CA LEU A 236 9.94 -6.82 4.58
C LEU A 236 11.09 -7.06 5.56
N ARG A 237 11.90 -8.12 5.38
CA ARG A 237 13.05 -8.37 6.26
C ARG A 237 13.98 -7.17 6.22
N PRO A 238 14.35 -6.60 7.37
CA PRO A 238 15.40 -5.59 7.43
C PRO A 238 16.66 -6.16 6.77
N ALA A 239 17.33 -5.35 5.93
CA ALA A 239 18.60 -5.75 5.35
C ALA A 239 19.53 -6.26 6.47
N GLU A 240 20.09 -7.45 6.29
CA GLU A 240 21.15 -7.92 7.17
C GLU A 240 22.23 -6.83 7.20
N ALA A 241 22.59 -6.39 8.41
CA ALA A 241 23.70 -5.46 8.55
C ALA A 241 24.88 -6.08 7.79
N PRO A 242 25.54 -5.33 6.88
CA PRO A 242 26.72 -5.87 6.21
C PRO A 242 27.63 -6.39 7.31
N LEU A 243 28.14 -7.62 7.14
CA LEU A 243 29.11 -8.24 8.05
C LEU A 243 30.23 -7.21 8.26
N ALA A 244 30.10 -6.41 9.31
CA ALA A 244 31.13 -5.49 9.72
C ALA A 244 32.27 -6.43 10.06
N THR A 245 33.31 -6.32 9.25
CA THR A 245 34.60 -6.98 9.34
C THR A 245 34.95 -7.14 10.80
N ALA A 246 34.69 -8.34 11.32
CA ALA A 246 35.19 -8.78 12.60
C ALA A 246 36.72 -8.87 12.43
N ALA A 247 37.39 -7.78 12.81
CA ALA A 247 38.83 -7.67 12.99
C ALA A 247 39.07 -6.85 14.26
#